data_AF-A0A8T5EXV5-F1
#
_entry.id   AF-A0A8T5EXV5-F1
#
_cell.length_a   1.000
_cell.length_b   1.000
_cell.length_c   1.000
_cell.angle_alpha   90.00
_cell.angle_beta   90.00
_cell.angle_gamma   90.00
#
_symmetry.space_group_name_H-M   'P 1'
#
loop_
_entity.id
_entity.type
_entity.pdbx_description
1 polymer ?
#
loop_
_entity_poly.entity_id
_entity_poly.type
_entity_poly.pdbx_seq_one_letter_code
_entity_poly.pdbx_strand_id
1 'polypeptide(L)'
;MKENPITLLSNAKDSDLLKINEAQSLLSDCDPSISPSVPYFVLSDDIARTSYCVDCIDAAVEQAREDEKEPSIVSSGGWTAEESSDIEVCGTCKKLLDYTLCDTGLESELSHFENETFDINDPRICYQLERILEGYNEWNESIDARILTLVDKILGKKNGSEEKES
;
A
#
# COMPACT_ATOMS: atom_id res chain seq x y z
N MET A 1 40.82 18.46 -14.05
CA MET A 1 40.48 18.66 -12.63
C MET A 1 39.79 17.40 -12.17
N LYS A 2 40.31 16.71 -11.15
CA LYS A 2 39.67 15.50 -10.60
C LYS A 2 38.66 15.97 -9.55
N GLU A 3 37.40 15.66 -9.75
CA GLU A 3 36.34 16.00 -8.80
C GLU A 3 36.56 15.24 -7.48
N ASN A 4 36.19 15.88 -6.37
CA ASN A 4 36.39 15.36 -5.03
C ASN A 4 35.35 14.26 -4.77
N PRO A 5 35.75 13.01 -4.46
CA PRO A 5 34.83 11.87 -4.34
C PRO A 5 33.74 12.05 -3.28
N ILE A 6 33.98 12.90 -2.26
CA ILE A 6 32.99 13.22 -1.23
C ILE A 6 31.81 14.04 -1.81
N THR A 7 32.08 14.95 -2.74
CA THR A 7 31.05 15.79 -3.38
C THR A 7 30.21 15.00 -4.39
N LEU A 8 30.81 13.97 -5.01
CA LEU A 8 30.08 13.07 -5.90
C LEU A 8 29.11 12.16 -5.14
N LEU A 9 29.50 11.69 -3.94
CA LEU A 9 28.64 10.87 -3.08
C LEU A 9 27.46 11.65 -2.49
N SER A 10 27.62 12.94 -2.17
CA SER A 10 26.50 13.77 -1.73
C SER A 10 25.51 14.04 -2.86
N ASN A 11 26.01 14.39 -4.05
CA ASN A 11 25.16 14.71 -5.19
C ASN A 11 24.37 13.50 -5.71
N ALA A 12 24.93 12.29 -5.61
CA ALA A 12 24.23 11.06 -5.97
C ALA A 12 23.03 10.80 -5.05
N LYS A 13 23.21 10.95 -3.73
CA LYS A 13 22.13 10.80 -2.75
C LYS A 13 21.01 11.84 -2.96
N ASP A 14 21.38 13.09 -3.28
CA ASP A 14 20.40 14.14 -3.54
C ASP A 14 19.58 13.86 -4.81
N SER A 15 20.21 13.31 -5.85
CA SER A 15 19.53 12.90 -7.08
C SER A 15 18.58 11.72 -6.86
N ASP A 16 18.98 10.75 -6.05
CA ASP A 16 18.18 9.57 -5.75
C ASP A 16 16.96 9.93 -4.89
N LEU A 17 17.13 10.80 -3.89
CA LEU A 17 16.01 11.36 -3.12
C LEU A 17 15.03 12.14 -3.99
N LEU A 18 15.54 12.90 -4.96
CA LEU A 18 14.68 13.64 -5.90
C LEU A 18 13.78 12.68 -6.69
N LYS A 19 14.33 11.57 -7.19
CA LYS A 19 13.55 10.55 -7.91
C LYS A 19 12.49 9.89 -7.03
N ILE A 20 12.83 9.57 -5.77
CA ILE A 20 11.89 8.99 -4.82
C ILE A 20 10.73 9.96 -4.57
N ASN A 21 11.03 11.23 -4.29
CA ASN A 21 10.02 12.27 -4.09
C ASN A 21 9.14 12.49 -5.32
N GLU A 22 9.73 12.44 -6.52
CA GLU A 22 8.98 12.51 -7.77
C GLU A 22 8.02 11.33 -7.87
N ALA A 23 8.49 10.09 -7.70
CA ALA A 23 7.64 8.91 -7.71
C ALA A 23 6.51 8.98 -6.67
N GLN A 24 6.80 9.42 -5.44
CA GLN A 24 5.79 9.61 -4.39
C GLN A 24 4.73 10.65 -4.82
N SER A 25 5.16 11.77 -5.37
CA SER A 25 4.22 12.79 -5.87
C SER A 25 3.31 12.24 -6.98
N LEU A 26 3.78 11.30 -7.80
CA LEU A 26 2.93 10.68 -8.84
C LEU A 26 1.92 9.71 -8.24
N LEU A 27 2.29 9.01 -7.17
CA LEU A 27 1.41 8.03 -6.51
C LEU A 27 0.37 8.71 -5.63
N SER A 28 0.69 9.86 -5.02
CA SER A 28 -0.23 10.63 -4.19
C SER A 28 -1.41 11.23 -4.97
N ASP A 29 -1.30 11.29 -6.30
CA ASP A 29 -2.40 11.71 -7.19
C ASP A 29 -3.44 10.60 -7.43
N CYS A 30 -3.19 9.37 -6.96
CA CYS A 30 -4.14 8.27 -7.08
C CYS A 30 -5.34 8.42 -6.12
N ASP A 31 -6.43 7.69 -6.39
CA ASP A 31 -7.71 7.87 -5.71
C ASP A 31 -7.58 7.72 -4.18
N PRO A 32 -7.74 8.81 -3.40
CA PRO A 32 -7.58 8.79 -1.95
C PRO A 32 -8.67 7.95 -1.27
N SER A 33 -9.74 7.55 -1.97
CA SER A 33 -10.77 6.66 -1.45
C SER A 33 -10.25 5.25 -1.11
N ILE A 34 -9.08 4.87 -1.64
CA ILE A 34 -8.42 3.59 -1.38
C ILE A 34 -7.56 3.63 -0.11
N SER A 35 -7.16 4.82 0.35
CA SER A 35 -6.35 4.98 1.57
C SER A 35 -7.23 4.75 2.82
N PRO A 36 -6.98 3.71 3.62
CA PRO A 36 -7.63 3.56 4.92
C PRO A 36 -7.18 4.72 5.83
N SER A 37 -8.04 5.71 6.02
CA SER A 37 -7.78 6.89 6.86
C SER A 37 -7.69 6.57 8.37
N VAL A 38 -8.08 5.35 8.74
CA VAL A 38 -8.14 4.75 10.09
C VAL A 38 -8.34 3.24 9.84
N PRO A 39 -7.95 2.33 10.75
CA PRO A 39 -8.23 0.90 10.59
C PRO A 39 -9.72 0.73 10.28
N TYR A 40 -10.03 0.30 9.05
CA TYR A 40 -11.40 0.24 8.54
C TYR A 40 -12.03 -1.10 8.93
N PHE A 41 -11.80 -1.48 10.18
CA PHE A 41 -12.20 -2.74 10.75
C PHE A 41 -12.45 -2.65 12.26
N VAL A 42 -13.30 -3.54 12.76
CA VAL A 42 -13.60 -3.68 14.19
C VAL A 42 -12.97 -4.96 14.70
N LEU A 43 -12.20 -4.87 15.79
CA LEU A 43 -11.66 -6.03 16.49
C LEU A 43 -12.72 -6.63 17.40
N SER A 44 -12.92 -7.95 17.34
CA SER A 44 -13.71 -8.68 18.33
C SER A 44 -12.82 -9.20 19.45
N ASP A 45 -13.18 -8.86 20.68
CA ASP A 45 -12.47 -9.29 21.89
C ASP A 45 -12.69 -10.79 22.22
N ASP A 46 -13.72 -11.43 21.65
CA ASP A 46 -14.20 -12.73 22.12
C ASP A 46 -13.61 -13.94 21.40
N ILE A 47 -13.09 -13.80 20.16
CA ILE A 47 -12.64 -14.96 19.38
C ILE A 47 -11.46 -14.59 18.47
N ALA A 48 -10.28 -15.11 18.84
CA ALA A 48 -9.14 -15.32 17.94
C ALA A 48 -8.62 -14.10 17.15
N ARG A 49 -8.69 -12.88 17.69
CA ARG A 49 -8.26 -11.64 16.98
C ARG A 49 -8.95 -11.52 15.61
N THR A 50 -10.25 -11.77 15.56
CA THR A 50 -11.02 -11.63 14.33
C THR A 50 -11.34 -10.15 14.11
N SER A 51 -10.86 -9.61 13.00
CA SER A 51 -11.17 -8.26 12.51
C SER A 51 -12.34 -8.33 11.52
N TYR A 52 -13.20 -7.32 11.50
CA TYR A 52 -14.38 -7.26 10.62
C TYR A 52 -14.43 -5.96 9.85
N CYS A 53 -14.71 -6.02 8.55
CA CYS A 53 -14.83 -4.84 7.69
C CYS A 53 -16.09 -4.06 8.07
N VAL A 54 -15.95 -2.75 8.29
CA VAL A 54 -17.07 -1.88 8.70
C VAL A 54 -18.22 -1.92 7.68
N ASP A 55 -17.93 -1.79 6.39
CA ASP A 55 -18.95 -1.85 5.33
C ASP A 55 -19.74 -3.17 5.35
N CYS A 56 -19.05 -4.29 5.60
CA CYS A 56 -19.71 -5.59 5.61
C CYS A 56 -20.56 -5.78 6.89
N ILE A 57 -20.14 -5.21 8.03
CA ILE A 57 -20.96 -5.15 9.24
C ILE A 57 -22.20 -4.31 8.98
N ASP A 58 -22.04 -3.10 8.43
CA ASP A 58 -23.15 -2.18 8.18
C ASP A 58 -24.18 -2.81 7.23
N ALA A 59 -23.71 -3.44 6.15
CA ALA A 59 -24.58 -4.17 5.23
C ALA A 59 -25.34 -5.32 5.93
N ALA A 60 -24.69 -6.06 6.82
CA ALA A 60 -25.32 -7.15 7.55
C ALA A 60 -26.34 -6.65 8.59
N VAL A 61 -26.06 -5.52 9.24
CA VAL A 61 -26.98 -4.88 10.19
C VAL A 61 -28.21 -4.36 9.47
N GLU A 62 -28.05 -3.68 8.34
CA GLU A 62 -29.17 -3.21 7.53
C GLU A 62 -30.02 -4.38 7.01
N GLN A 63 -29.41 -5.45 6.49
CA GLN A 63 -30.15 -6.63 6.06
C GLN A 63 -30.93 -7.29 7.21
N ALA A 64 -30.34 -7.36 8.40
CA ALA A 64 -31.01 -7.93 9.58
C ALA A 64 -32.22 -7.09 10.01
N ARG A 65 -32.14 -5.76 9.90
CA ARG A 65 -33.25 -4.84 10.15
C ARG A 65 -34.39 -5.05 9.17
N GLU A 66 -34.08 -5.17 7.88
CA GLU A 66 -35.09 -5.46 6.84
C GLU A 66 -35.76 -6.82 7.06
N ASP A 67 -35.00 -7.81 7.53
CA ASP A 67 -35.46 -9.17 7.78
C ASP A 67 -36.20 -9.35 9.12
N GLU A 68 -36.27 -8.31 9.97
CA GLU A 68 -36.73 -8.38 11.36
C GLU A 68 -36.01 -9.47 12.19
N LYS A 69 -34.69 -9.62 11.98
CA LYS A 69 -33.83 -10.61 12.66
C LYS A 69 -32.69 -9.96 13.42
N GLU A 70 -32.06 -10.74 14.29
CA GLU A 70 -30.79 -10.39 14.91
C GLU A 70 -29.64 -10.48 13.89
N PRO A 71 -28.71 -9.51 13.84
CA PRO A 71 -27.61 -9.50 12.90
C PRO A 71 -26.59 -10.61 13.20
N SER A 72 -26.24 -11.41 12.18
CA SER A 72 -25.19 -12.42 12.26
C SER A 72 -23.84 -11.87 11.78
N ILE A 73 -23.15 -11.14 12.66
CA ILE A 73 -21.89 -10.46 12.36
C ILE A 73 -20.76 -11.45 11.96
N VAL A 74 -20.78 -12.66 12.51
CA VAL A 74 -19.78 -13.73 12.27
C VAL A 74 -19.70 -14.14 10.78
N SER A 75 -20.79 -13.98 10.02
CA SER A 75 -20.84 -14.37 8.60
C SER A 75 -20.44 -13.24 7.62
N SER A 76 -20.14 -12.05 8.14
CA SER A 76 -20.11 -10.81 7.36
C SER A 76 -18.69 -10.31 7.08
N GLY A 77 -17.78 -11.20 6.71
CA GLY A 77 -16.43 -10.81 6.27
C GLY A 77 -15.41 -10.60 7.39
N GLY A 78 -15.52 -11.37 8.48
CA GLY A 78 -14.45 -11.47 9.46
C GLY A 78 -13.23 -12.20 8.90
N TRP A 79 -12.02 -11.72 9.18
CA TRP A 79 -10.77 -12.45 8.98
C TRP A 79 -10.03 -12.55 10.31
N THR A 80 -9.27 -13.63 10.47
CA THR A 80 -8.31 -13.72 11.56
C THR A 80 -7.17 -12.77 11.24
N ALA A 81 -7.02 -11.71 12.03
CA ALA A 81 -5.79 -10.92 12.03
C ALA A 81 -4.72 -11.81 12.69
N GLU A 82 -4.13 -12.70 11.89
CA GLU A 82 -2.82 -13.22 12.24
C GLU A 82 -1.86 -12.02 12.33
N GLU A 83 -0.76 -12.14 13.07
CA GLU A 83 0.28 -11.11 13.14
C GLU A 83 1.03 -11.04 11.80
N SER A 84 0.31 -10.87 10.69
CA SER A 84 0.84 -10.96 9.35
C SER A 84 1.35 -9.60 8.93
N SER A 85 2.59 -9.64 8.44
CA SER A 85 3.35 -8.63 7.74
C SER A 85 2.72 -8.07 6.46
N ASP A 86 1.42 -8.32 6.24
CA ASP A 86 0.83 -8.35 4.91
C ASP A 86 -0.41 -7.43 4.83
N ILE A 87 -0.80 -7.19 3.59
CA ILE A 87 -1.96 -6.39 3.17
C ILE A 87 -3.25 -6.94 3.77
N GLU A 88 -3.96 -6.15 4.58
CA GLU A 88 -5.26 -6.58 5.10
C GLU A 88 -6.39 -6.21 4.13
N VAL A 89 -6.98 -7.22 3.50
CA VAL A 89 -8.09 -7.06 2.55
C VAL A 89 -9.32 -7.82 3.03
N CYS A 90 -10.50 -7.21 2.91
CA CYS A 90 -11.75 -7.87 3.26
C CYS A 90 -11.97 -9.12 2.40
N GLY A 91 -12.18 -10.29 3.04
CA GLY A 91 -12.51 -11.53 2.34
C GLY A 91 -13.77 -11.43 1.47
N THR A 92 -14.75 -10.62 1.89
CA THR A 92 -16.06 -10.45 1.25
C THR A 92 -16.07 -9.38 0.17
N CYS A 93 -15.88 -8.11 0.54
CA CYS A 93 -16.00 -6.99 -0.40
C CYS A 93 -14.68 -6.64 -1.11
N LYS A 94 -13.59 -7.32 -0.77
CA LYS A 94 -12.24 -7.08 -1.31
C LYS A 94 -11.70 -5.66 -1.06
N LYS A 95 -12.33 -4.86 -0.19
CA LYS A 95 -11.82 -3.54 0.21
C LYS A 95 -10.53 -3.67 1.01
N LEU A 96 -9.61 -2.72 0.83
CA LEU A 96 -8.39 -2.61 1.63
C LEU A 96 -8.72 -2.05 3.02
N LEU A 97 -8.19 -2.66 4.07
CA LEU A 97 -8.60 -2.42 5.46
C LEU A 97 -7.46 -1.90 6.33
N ASP A 98 -6.26 -2.41 6.09
CA ASP A 98 -5.00 -1.93 6.67
C ASP A 98 -3.86 -2.18 5.67
N TYR A 99 -2.86 -1.31 5.73
CA TYR A 99 -1.61 -1.43 4.98
C TYR A 99 -0.43 -0.96 5.82
N THR A 100 -0.27 -1.62 6.96
CA THR A 100 0.86 -1.40 7.86
C THR A 100 1.91 -2.48 7.58
N LEU A 101 3.01 -2.10 6.92
CA LEU A 101 4.11 -3.02 6.62
C LEU A 101 5.11 -3.02 7.78
N CYS A 102 5.39 -4.21 8.32
CA CYS A 102 6.55 -4.42 9.20
C CYS A 102 7.81 -4.75 8.36
N ASP A 103 8.98 -4.81 9.01
CA ASP A 103 10.30 -5.15 8.42
C ASP A 103 10.25 -6.21 7.31
N THR A 104 9.68 -7.36 7.64
CA THR A 104 9.56 -8.48 6.71
C THR A 104 8.50 -8.27 5.64
N GLY A 105 7.45 -7.51 5.95
CA GLY A 105 6.36 -7.16 5.02
C GLY A 105 6.82 -6.25 3.90
N LEU A 106 7.56 -5.20 4.25
CA LEU A 106 8.13 -4.29 3.24
C LEU A 106 9.05 -5.03 2.28
N GLU A 107 9.91 -5.91 2.80
CA GLU A 107 10.82 -6.72 1.98
C GLU A 107 10.10 -7.70 1.06
N SER A 108 9.01 -8.31 1.56
CA SER A 108 8.16 -9.20 0.77
C SER A 108 7.46 -8.45 -0.37
N GLU A 109 6.84 -7.31 -0.06
CA GLU A 109 6.15 -6.45 -1.02
C GLU A 109 7.11 -5.88 -2.06
N LEU A 110 8.29 -5.40 -1.64
CA LEU A 110 9.33 -4.95 -2.56
C LEU A 110 9.73 -6.06 -3.54
N SER A 111 9.93 -7.28 -3.04
CA SER A 111 10.27 -8.44 -3.87
C SER A 111 9.14 -8.81 -4.85
N HIS A 112 7.88 -8.65 -4.46
CA HIS A 112 6.72 -8.85 -5.33
C HIS A 112 6.73 -7.84 -6.50
N PHE A 113 6.82 -6.54 -6.19
CA PHE A 113 6.77 -5.49 -7.22
C PHE A 113 8.03 -5.39 -8.09
N GLU A 114 9.17 -5.88 -7.62
CA GLU A 114 10.37 -6.04 -8.45
C GLU A 114 10.14 -7.01 -9.61
N ASN A 115 9.46 -8.12 -9.34
CA ASN A 115 9.33 -9.23 -10.29
C ASN A 115 8.04 -9.17 -11.11
N GLU A 116 7.03 -8.44 -10.65
CA GLU A 116 5.73 -8.37 -11.31
C GLU A 116 5.56 -7.16 -12.23
N THR A 117 4.61 -7.30 -13.16
CA THR A 117 4.07 -6.19 -13.95
C THR A 117 2.85 -5.65 -13.22
N PHE A 118 2.80 -4.34 -13.03
CA PHE A 118 1.70 -3.67 -12.37
C PHE A 118 1.19 -2.50 -13.22
N ASP A 119 -0.07 -2.13 -13.00
CA ASP A 119 -0.70 -0.95 -13.60
C ASP A 119 -0.69 0.19 -12.59
N ILE A 120 0.04 1.25 -12.90
CA ILE A 120 0.13 2.43 -12.05
C ILE A 120 -1.17 3.25 -12.04
N ASN A 121 -2.14 2.93 -12.89
CA ASN A 121 -3.46 3.56 -12.85
C ASN A 121 -4.46 2.79 -11.98
N ASP A 122 -4.10 1.58 -11.52
CA ASP A 122 -4.89 0.88 -10.51
C ASP A 122 -4.64 1.56 -9.17
N PRO A 123 -5.65 2.20 -8.55
CA PRO A 123 -5.41 2.99 -7.36
C PRO A 123 -5.02 2.13 -6.14
N ARG A 124 -5.30 0.81 -6.15
CA ARG A 124 -4.76 -0.11 -5.14
C ARG A 124 -3.27 -0.24 -5.29
N ILE A 125 -2.80 -0.51 -6.51
CA ILE A 125 -1.38 -0.63 -6.80
C ILE A 125 -0.66 0.66 -6.44
N CYS A 126 -1.23 1.83 -6.78
CA CYS A 126 -0.62 3.11 -6.39
C CYS A 126 -0.38 3.20 -4.89
N TYR A 127 -1.43 2.91 -4.11
CA TYR A 127 -1.39 3.03 -2.66
C TYR A 127 -0.38 2.04 -2.05
N GLN A 128 -0.32 0.81 -2.57
CA GLN A 128 0.67 -0.20 -2.16
C GLN A 128 2.10 0.29 -2.38
N LEU A 129 2.37 0.85 -3.57
CA LEU A 129 3.67 1.40 -3.92
C LEU A 129 4.02 2.63 -3.06
N GLU A 130 3.05 3.50 -2.78
CA GLU A 130 3.23 4.66 -1.91
C GLU A 130 3.68 4.24 -0.50
N ARG A 131 2.99 3.26 0.09
CA ARG A 131 3.32 2.72 1.41
C ARG A 131 4.68 2.03 1.44
N ILE A 132 5.10 1.38 0.35
CA ILE A 132 6.46 0.82 0.22
C ILE A 132 7.50 1.95 0.23
N LEU A 133 7.29 3.02 -0.54
CA LEU A 133 8.21 4.16 -0.56
C LEU A 133 8.27 4.90 0.79
N GLU A 134 7.13 5.04 1.48
CA GLU A 134 7.06 5.64 2.82
C GLU A 134 7.80 4.79 3.86
N GLY A 135 7.52 3.47 3.93
CA GLY A 135 8.23 2.57 4.85
C GLY A 135 9.74 2.57 4.61
N TYR A 136 10.16 2.70 3.36
CA TYR A 136 11.56 2.79 3.00
C TYR A 136 12.22 4.11 3.44
N ASN A 137 11.51 5.25 3.31
CA ASN A 137 11.97 6.54 3.82
C ASN A 137 12.10 6.55 5.35
N GLU A 138 11.22 5.84 6.06
CA GLU A 138 11.24 5.75 7.53
C GLU A 138 12.38 4.86 8.03
N TRP A 139 12.75 3.82 7.29
CA TRP A 139 13.71 2.82 7.75
C TRP A 139 15.18 3.08 7.41
N ASN A 140 15.51 3.87 6.38
CA ASN A 140 16.88 3.84 5.86
C ASN A 140 17.74 5.11 5.98
N GLU A 141 18.92 4.91 6.57
CA GLU A 141 20.09 5.79 6.56
C GLU A 141 20.87 5.74 5.22
N SER A 142 20.49 4.85 4.28
CA SER A 142 21.07 4.70 2.93
C SER A 142 20.06 4.21 1.88
N ILE A 143 20.13 4.69 0.65
CA ILE A 143 19.18 4.31 -0.42
C ILE A 143 19.60 2.94 -1.01
N ASP A 144 18.72 1.94 -0.99
CA ASP A 144 18.93 0.62 -1.63
C ASP A 144 18.69 0.69 -3.14
N ALA A 145 19.54 0.02 -3.91
CA ALA A 145 19.40 -0.09 -5.36
C ALA A 145 18.05 -0.72 -5.78
N ARG A 146 17.45 -1.54 -4.92
CA ARG A 146 16.14 -2.16 -5.11
C ARG A 146 15.01 -1.13 -5.15
N ILE A 147 15.02 -0.17 -4.21
CA ILE A 147 14.02 0.90 -4.21
C ILE A 147 14.16 1.79 -5.45
N LEU A 148 15.40 2.07 -5.87
CA LEU A 148 15.65 2.83 -7.09
C LEU A 148 15.16 2.10 -8.35
N THR A 149 15.31 0.78 -8.39
CA THR A 149 14.77 -0.04 -9.48
C THR A 149 13.25 0.05 -9.52
N LEU A 150 12.57 -0.01 -8.38
CA LEU A 150 11.12 0.14 -8.30
C LEU A 150 10.69 1.56 -8.74
N VAL A 151 11.37 2.60 -8.26
CA VAL A 151 11.13 4.01 -8.65
C VAL A 151 11.28 4.19 -10.16
N ASP A 152 12.34 3.65 -10.76
CA ASP A 152 12.53 3.74 -12.22
C ASP A 152 11.39 3.00 -12.98
N LYS A 153 10.86 1.89 -12.45
CA LYS A 153 9.66 1.22 -13.03
C LYS A 153 8.42 2.11 -12.94
N ILE A 154 8.19 2.75 -11.80
CA ILE A 154 7.06 3.68 -11.56
C ILE A 154 7.12 4.84 -12.56
N LEU A 155 8.25 5.56 -12.60
CA LEU A 155 8.45 6.72 -13.48
C LEU A 155 8.36 6.33 -14.97
N GLY A 156 8.94 5.18 -15.33
CA GLY A 156 8.91 4.68 -16.72
C GLY A 156 7.51 4.32 -17.23
N LYS A 157 6.61 3.88 -16.34
CA LYS A 157 5.22 3.55 -16.72
C LYS A 157 4.39 4.79 -17.04
N LYS A 158 4.59 5.90 -16.33
CA LYS A 158 3.86 7.15 -16.57
C LYS A 158 4.20 7.79 -17.92
N ASN A 159 5.48 7.85 -18.26
CA ASN A 159 5.94 8.38 -19.55
C ASN A 159 5.39 7.58 -20.75
N GLY A 160 5.18 6.27 -20.58
CA GLY A 160 4.58 5.42 -21.61
C GLY A 160 3.05 5.51 -21.74
N SER A 161 2.36 6.05 -20.74
CA SER A 161 0.91 6.34 -20.79
C SER A 161 0.59 7.65 -21.50
N GLU A 162 1.42 8.69 -21.31
CA GLU A 162 1.23 10.00 -21.96
C GLU A 162 1.46 9.96 -23.49
N GLU A 163 2.34 9.08 -23.98
CA GLU A 163 2.59 8.91 -25.42
C GLU A 163 1.45 8.22 -26.19
N LYS A 164 0.49 7.58 -25.50
CA LYS A 164 -0.64 6.88 -26.16
C LYS A 164 -1.88 7.75 -26.34
N GLU A 165 -1.90 8.95 -25.78
CA GLU A 165 -3.02 9.89 -25.87
C GLU A 165 -2.76 11.07 -26.83
N SER A 166 -1.62 11.09 -27.53
CA SER A 166 -1.27 12.06 -28.58
C SER A 166 -1.43 11.51 -29.99
#